data_AF-A0A2K3K0P7-F1
#
_entry.id   AF-A0A2K3K0P7-F1
#
_cell.length_a   1.000
_cell.length_b   1.000
_cell.length_c   1.000
_cell.angle_alpha   90.00
_cell.angle_beta   90.00
_cell.angle_gamma   90.00
#
_symmetry.space_group_name_H-M   'P 1'
#
loop_
_entity.id
_entity.type
_entity.pdbx_description
1 polymer ?
#
loop_
_entity_poly.entity_id
_entity_poly.type
_entity_poly.pdbx_seq_one_letter_code
_entity_poly.pdbx_strand_id
1 'polypeptide(L)'
;MVFKLDLEKAYDRVNWKFLKETLELFKFPQRIVSLIMFGISSSSNSILWNGSKTKAFTPTWPSQGDPLSPYLFVLCMEQLGAMISKYVSDGTWKPMQI
;
A
#
# COMPACT_ATOMS: atom_id res chain seq x y z
N MET A 1 -14.07 -13.61 -23.11
CA MET A 1 -12.84 -14.09 -22.42
C MET A 1 -12.82 -13.43 -21.06
N VAL A 2 -12.69 -14.21 -19.99
CA VAL A 2 -12.63 -13.68 -18.61
C VAL A 2 -11.20 -13.87 -18.11
N PHE A 3 -10.57 -12.79 -17.70
CA PHE A 3 -9.24 -12.81 -17.10
C PHE A 3 -9.38 -12.62 -15.59
N LYS A 4 -8.83 -13.57 -14.83
CA LYS A 4 -8.69 -13.43 -13.38
C LYS A 4 -7.27 -13.00 -13.10
N LEU A 5 -7.12 -11.84 -12.47
CA LEU A 5 -5.84 -11.33 -11.97
C LEU A 5 -5.80 -11.56 -10.47
N ASP A 6 -4.78 -12.24 -9.99
CA ASP A 6 -4.51 -12.43 -8.57
C ASP A 6 -3.24 -11.66 -8.19
N LEU A 7 -3.29 -10.92 -7.09
CA LEU A 7 -2.21 -10.06 -6.62
C LEU A 7 -1.50 -10.73 -5.45
N GLU A 8 -0.31 -11.27 -5.71
CA GLU A 8 0.49 -11.90 -4.68
C GLU A 8 0.90 -10.87 -3.62
N LYS A 9 0.57 -11.13 -2.35
CA LYS A 9 0.95 -10.28 -1.19
C LYS A 9 0.64 -8.80 -1.45
N ALA A 10 -0.62 -8.55 -1.82
CA ALA A 10 -1.06 -7.28 -2.37
C ALA A 10 -0.72 -6.07 -1.48
N TYR A 11 -0.66 -6.25 -0.16
CA TYR A 11 -0.26 -5.22 0.83
C TYR A 11 1.26 -5.04 0.93
N ASP A 12 2.00 -6.13 0.99
CA ASP A 12 3.46 -6.11 1.18
C ASP A 12 4.19 -5.55 -0.04
N ARG A 13 3.56 -5.64 -1.21
CA ARG A 13 4.13 -5.22 -2.49
C ARG A 13 3.62 -3.86 -2.98
N VAL A 14 2.79 -3.15 -2.22
CA VAL A 14 2.41 -1.78 -2.57
C VAL A 14 3.64 -0.89 -2.54
N ASN A 15 3.87 -0.14 -3.61
CA ASN A 15 4.92 0.85 -3.63
C ASN A 15 4.57 2.04 -2.72
N TRP A 16 5.40 2.31 -1.70
CA TRP A 16 5.15 3.40 -0.74
C TRP A 16 5.09 4.79 -1.36
N LYS A 17 5.85 5.04 -2.42
CA LYS A 17 5.79 6.30 -3.17
C LYS A 17 4.42 6.44 -3.86
N PHE A 18 3.96 5.38 -4.51
CA PHE A 18 2.64 5.35 -5.15
C PHE A 18 1.50 5.55 -4.14
N LEU A 19 1.58 4.91 -2.97
CA LEU A 19 0.61 5.13 -1.89
C LEU A 19 0.58 6.59 -1.43
N LYS A 20 1.75 7.21 -1.23
CA LYS A 20 1.84 8.63 -0.86
C LYS A 20 1.19 9.53 -1.92
N GLU A 21 1.55 9.33 -3.18
CA GLU A 21 1.00 10.09 -4.31
C GLU A 21 -0.53 9.92 -4.40
N THR A 22 -1.03 8.70 -4.14
CA THR A 22 -2.46 8.41 -4.07
C THR A 22 -3.12 9.21 -2.96
N LEU A 23 -2.61 9.17 -1.72
CA LEU A 23 -3.18 9.92 -0.60
C LEU A 23 -3.20 11.44 -0.86
N GLU A 24 -2.17 11.98 -1.49
CA GLU A 24 -2.08 13.39 -1.88
C GLU A 24 -3.09 13.76 -2.98
N LEU A 25 -3.30 12.87 -3.95
CA LEU A 25 -4.29 13.04 -5.00
C LEU A 25 -5.72 13.07 -4.44
N PHE A 26 -6.01 12.20 -3.47
CA PHE A 26 -7.27 12.17 -2.73
C PHE A 26 -7.43 13.34 -1.74
N LYS A 27 -6.49 14.30 -1.72
CA LYS A 27 -6.52 15.53 -0.92
C LYS A 27 -6.53 15.28 0.60
N PHE A 28 -5.90 14.19 1.06
CA PHE A 28 -5.70 14.00 2.49
C PHE A 28 -4.83 15.12 3.08
N PRO A 29 -5.14 15.61 4.30
CA PRO A 29 -4.28 16.56 4.99
C PRO A 29 -2.85 16.03 5.12
N GLN A 30 -1.85 16.87 4.82
CA GLN A 30 -0.43 16.50 4.85
C GLN A 30 0.02 15.89 6.19
N ARG A 31 -0.59 16.32 7.31
CA ARG A 31 -0.36 15.75 8.63
C ARG A 31 -0.78 14.27 8.71
N ILE A 32 -1.94 13.93 8.13
CA ILE A 32 -2.43 12.55 8.08
C ILE A 32 -1.57 11.72 7.14
N VAL A 33 -1.22 12.24 5.96
CA VAL A 33 -0.32 11.56 5.03
C VAL A 33 1.01 11.23 5.72
N SER A 34 1.60 12.19 6.42
CA SER A 34 2.86 12.00 7.16
C SER A 34 2.74 10.92 8.25
N LEU A 35 1.62 10.88 8.98
CA LEU A 35 1.37 9.86 10.01
C LEU A 35 1.22 8.46 9.41
N ILE A 36 0.47 8.33 8.31
CA ILE A 36 0.30 7.06 7.60
C ILE A 36 1.65 6.59 7.07
N MET A 37 2.39 7.46 6.38
CA MET A 37 3.70 7.14 5.83
C MET A 37 4.73 6.78 6.92
N PHE A 38 4.69 7.43 8.07
CA PHE A 38 5.53 7.09 9.21
C PHE A 38 5.19 5.71 9.78
N GLY A 39 3.89 5.41 9.97
CA GLY A 39 3.42 4.13 10.51
C GLY A 39 3.76 2.92 9.65
N ILE A 40 3.74 3.07 8.32
CA ILE A 40 4.04 1.97 7.39
C ILE A 40 5.54 1.83 7.06
N SER A 41 6.32 2.91 7.14
CA SER A 41 7.77 2.89 6.85
C SER A 41 8.63 2.51 8.06
N SER A 42 8.11 2.70 9.28
CA SER A 42 8.79 2.36 10.52
C SER A 42 8.43 0.95 10.99
N SER A 43 8.88 -0.07 10.26
CA SER A 43 8.74 -1.46 10.69
C SER A 43 9.87 -1.84 11.64
N SER A 44 10.04 -1.17 12.78
CA SER A 44 10.88 -1.66 13.88
C SER A 44 9.97 -2.12 15.00
N ASN A 45 9.69 -3.42 15.04
CA ASN A 45 8.81 -4.01 16.03
C ASN A 45 9.65 -4.67 17.14
N SER A 46 9.15 -4.57 18.38
CA SER A 46 9.67 -5.33 19.51
C SER A 46 8.52 -6.13 20.11
N ILE A 47 8.76 -7.40 20.43
CA ILE A 47 7.74 -8.24 21.06
C ILE A 47 7.83 -8.00 22.57
N LEU A 48 6.71 -7.63 23.19
CA LEU A 48 6.61 -7.59 24.64
C LEU A 48 6.30 -9.00 25.14
N TRP A 49 7.28 -9.68 25.72
CA TRP A 49 7.14 -11.04 26.26
C TRP A 49 7.31 -11.02 27.77
N ASN A 50 6.29 -11.42 28.52
CA ASN A 50 6.27 -11.44 29.99
C ASN A 50 6.74 -10.11 30.62
N GLY A 51 6.26 -8.99 30.09
CA GLY A 51 6.58 -7.64 30.60
C GLY A 51 7.96 -7.10 30.18
N SER A 52 8.77 -7.90 29.47
CA SER A 52 10.08 -7.47 28.96
C SER A 52 10.05 -7.31 27.45
N LYS A 53 10.56 -6.18 26.94
CA LYS A 53 10.70 -5.96 25.49
C LYS A 53 11.87 -6.77 24.96
N THR A 54 11.65 -7.58 23.92
CA THR A 54 12.73 -8.23 23.17
C THR A 54 13.48 -7.21 22.31
N LYS A 55 14.66 -7.62 21.80
CA LYS A 55 15.43 -6.82 20.84
C LYS A 55 14.55 -6.44 19.66
N ALA A 56 14.63 -5.17 19.26
CA ALA A 56 13.92 -4.68 18.09
C ALA A 56 14.37 -5.48 16.86
N PHE A 57 13.41 -5.93 16.08
CA PHE A 57 13.63 -6.57 14.79
C PHE A 57 12.78 -5.87 13.74
N THR A 58 13.22 -5.97 12.50
CA THR A 58 12.48 -5.44 11.36
C THR A 58 11.63 -6.56 10.78
N PRO A 59 10.32 -6.66 11.10
CA PRO A 59 9.49 -7.64 10.42
C PRO A 59 9.42 -7.31 8.94
N THR A 60 9.59 -8.34 8.12
CA THR A 60 9.42 -8.28 6.65
C THR A 60 7.94 -8.12 6.24
N TRP A 61 7.02 -8.19 7.21
CA TRP A 61 5.59 -8.24 6.97
C TRP A 61 4.92 -7.04 7.67
N PRO A 62 4.10 -6.24 6.95
CA PRO A 62 3.22 -5.27 7.57
C PRO A 62 2.30 -6.01 8.53
N SER A 63 2.33 -5.56 9.77
CA SER A 63 1.48 -5.95 10.90
C SER A 63 0.21 -6.71 10.52
N GLN A 64 0.21 -8.03 10.74
CA GLN A 64 -1.04 -8.79 10.78
C GLN A 64 -1.99 -8.09 11.77
N GLY A 65 -3.09 -7.55 11.26
CA GLY A 65 -4.11 -6.88 12.07
C GLY A 65 -4.09 -5.35 12.07
N ASP A 66 -3.33 -4.67 11.20
CA ASP A 66 -3.56 -3.23 11.00
C ASP A 66 -4.92 -2.99 10.32
N PRO A 67 -5.87 -2.32 10.99
CA PRO A 67 -7.19 -2.06 10.41
C PRO A 67 -7.14 -1.08 9.24
N LEU A 68 -6.05 -0.33 9.06
CA LEU A 68 -5.95 0.71 8.04
C LEU A 68 -5.49 0.15 6.68
N SER A 69 -4.63 -0.87 6.69
CA SER A 69 -4.04 -1.49 5.49
C SER A 69 -5.07 -1.89 4.42
N PRO A 70 -6.22 -2.55 4.74
CA PRO A 70 -7.28 -2.83 3.76
C PRO A 70 -7.80 -1.60 3.02
N TYR A 71 -8.00 -0.49 3.73
CA TYR A 71 -8.54 0.74 3.14
C TYR A 71 -7.51 1.43 2.25
N LEU A 72 -6.24 1.44 2.66
CA LEU A 72 -5.14 2.00 1.85
C LEU A 72 -4.97 1.22 0.55
N PHE A 73 -5.13 -0.10 0.60
CA PHE A 73 -5.09 -0.94 -0.60
C PHE A 73 -6.24 -0.64 -1.56
N VAL A 74 -7.47 -0.49 -1.06
CA VAL A 74 -8.62 -0.12 -1.90
C VAL A 74 -8.38 1.23 -2.60
N LEU A 75 -7.85 2.22 -1.89
CA LEU A 75 -7.50 3.53 -2.49
C LEU A 75 -6.44 3.39 -3.59
N CYS A 76 -5.40 2.60 -3.35
CA CYS A 76 -4.38 2.31 -4.36
C CYS A 76 -4.96 1.60 -5.59
N MET A 77 -5.87 0.65 -5.40
CA MET A 77 -6.52 -0.08 -6.49
C MET A 77 -7.45 0.81 -7.31
N GLU A 78 -8.19 1.70 -6.66
CA GLU A 78 -9.03 2.71 -7.34
C GLU A 78 -8.17 3.62 -8.22
N GLN A 79 -7.06 4.14 -7.66
CA GLN A 79 -6.14 4.99 -8.41
C GLN A 79 -5.46 4.25 -9.56
N LEU A 80 -5.06 2.99 -9.34
CA LEU A 80 -4.50 2.14 -10.39
C LEU A 80 -5.51 1.94 -11.52
N GLY A 81 -6.77 1.63 -11.20
CA GLY A 81 -7.85 1.49 -12.17
C GLY A 81 -8.06 2.77 -12.99
N ALA A 82 -8.14 3.92 -12.31
CA ALA A 82 -8.27 5.22 -12.97
C ALA A 82 -7.10 5.53 -13.91
N MET A 83 -5.86 5.23 -13.51
CA MET A 83 -4.69 5.40 -14.37
C MET A 83 -4.77 4.51 -15.61
N ILE A 84 -5.09 3.22 -15.44
CA ILE A 84 -5.24 2.29 -16.57
C ILE A 84 -6.30 2.81 -17.54
N SER A 85 -7.49 3.17 -17.05
CA SER A 85 -8.58 3.71 -17.88
C SER A 85 -8.15 4.97 -18.63
N LYS A 86 -7.40 5.86 -17.98
CA LYS A 86 -6.84 7.06 -18.62
C LYS A 86 -5.88 6.70 -19.75
N TYR A 87 -4.87 5.86 -19.49
CA TYR A 87 -3.90 5.46 -20.51
C TYR A 87 -4.55 4.71 -21.68
N VAL A 88 -5.60 3.94 -21.42
CA VAL A 88 -6.38 3.26 -22.46
C VAL A 88 -7.13 4.28 -23.32
N SER A 89 -7.79 5.26 -22.69
CA SER A 89 -8.47 6.36 -23.40
C SER A 89 -7.50 7.20 -24.23
N ASP A 90 -6.30 7.44 -23.71
CA ASP A 90 -5.26 8.23 -24.37
C ASP A 90 -4.54 7.43 -25.48
N GLY A 91 -4.85 6.14 -25.67
CA GLY A 91 -4.21 5.27 -26.65
C GLY A 91 -2.72 4.97 -26.36
N THR A 92 -2.25 5.32 -25.17
CA THR A 92 -0.84 5.15 -24.74
C THR A 92 -0.64 3.95 -23.82
N TRP A 93 -1.72 3.24 -23.50
CA TRP A 93 -1.66 2.01 -22.72
C TRP A 93 -0.82 0.95 -23.43
N LYS A 94 0.22 0.49 -22.73
CA LYS A 94 0.99 -0.68 -23.15
C LYS A 94 0.34 -1.92 -22.54
N PRO A 95 -0.23 -2.82 -23.35
CA PRO A 95 -0.84 -4.03 -22.83
C PRO A 95 0.21 -4.88 -22.11
N MET A 96 -0.23 -5.57 -21.06
CA MET A 96 0.62 -6.54 -20.37
C MET A 96 0.97 -7.66 -21.35
N GLN A 97 2.27 -7.84 -21.60
CA GLN A 97 2.77 -9.02 -22.30
C GLN A 97 2.91 -10.13 -21.26
N ILE A 98 2.12 -11.19 -21.41
CA ILE A 98 2.14 -12.40 -20.59
C ILE A 98 3.01 -13.43 -21.31
#